data_AF-A0A9W6HL84-F1
#
_entry.id   AF-A0A9W6HL84-F1
#
_cell.length_a   1.000
_cell.length_b   1.000
_cell.length_c   1.000
_cell.angle_alpha   90.00
_cell.angle_beta   90.00
_cell.angle_gamma   90.00
#
_symmetry.space_group_name_H-M   'P 1'
#
loop_
_entity.id
_entity.type
_entity.pdbx_description
1 polymer ?
#
loop_
_entity_poly.entity_id
_entity_poly.type
_entity_poly.pdbx_seq_one_letter_code
_entity_poly.pdbx_strand_id
1 'polypeptide(L)'
;MSTPTRRRPSPAVYRRRRLVALLLALLVIGGIVAAVIALWRPGQSAPSTGGTPSASHSASSSAPTAAPSDAPAPTEQTSSATEPAASPTPEASPGIAACSTSGISVLAVTDKDSYGAGELPKLSITLSNTSDHPCLINVGTATQSFVITSGADTWWRSTDCQSESSDQVVQLAAGQTVSSVTPVVWDRTRSSVDTCGSSRPPAPSGYFHLQVSIGGIQAADTGMFQLR
;
A
#
# COMPACT_ATOMS: atom_id res chain seq x y z
N MET A 1 -44.90 22.78 14.05
CA MET A 1 -43.88 21.74 14.33
C MET A 1 -42.60 22.15 13.64
N SER A 2 -41.64 22.70 14.38
CA SER A 2 -40.39 23.23 13.82
C SER A 2 -39.29 22.18 14.00
N THR A 3 -38.82 21.60 12.91
CA THR A 3 -37.71 20.63 12.90
C THR A 3 -36.36 21.34 13.11
N PRO A 4 -35.51 20.87 14.04
CA PRO A 4 -34.20 21.47 14.26
C PRO A 4 -33.22 21.05 13.15
N THR A 5 -32.59 22.03 12.51
CA THR A 5 -31.55 21.82 11.51
C THR A 5 -30.25 21.39 12.21
N ARG A 6 -29.81 20.13 11.98
CA ARG A 6 -28.50 19.64 12.45
C ARG A 6 -27.38 20.43 11.75
N ARG A 7 -26.65 21.23 12.52
CA ARG A 7 -25.41 21.88 12.04
C ARG A 7 -24.36 20.80 11.73
N ARG A 8 -23.88 20.79 10.49
CA ARG A 8 -22.71 20.00 10.08
C ARG A 8 -21.47 20.50 10.85
N PRO A 9 -20.67 19.62 11.47
CA PRO A 9 -19.42 20.03 12.09
C PRO A 9 -18.46 20.56 11.03
N SER A 10 -17.88 21.74 11.28
CA SER A 10 -17.07 22.44 10.30
C SER A 10 -15.73 21.72 10.06
N PRO A 11 -15.25 21.65 8.80
CA PRO A 11 -14.05 20.90 8.41
C PRO A 11 -12.75 21.43 9.05
N ALA A 12 -12.78 22.62 9.65
CA ALA A 12 -11.66 23.18 10.39
C ALA A 12 -11.41 22.46 11.73
N VAL A 13 -12.45 21.96 12.40
CA VAL A 13 -12.32 21.24 13.67
C VAL A 13 -11.74 19.85 13.47
N TYR A 14 -12.11 19.18 12.37
CA TYR A 14 -11.56 17.87 12.02
C TYR A 14 -10.07 17.94 11.67
N ARG A 15 -9.65 18.97 10.91
CA ARG A 15 -8.24 19.20 10.60
C ARG A 15 -7.41 19.50 11.86
N ARG A 16 -7.93 20.31 12.79
CA ARG A 16 -7.26 20.57 14.09
C ARG A 16 -7.16 19.30 14.94
N ARG A 17 -8.22 18.49 15.03
CA ARG A 17 -8.20 17.22 15.79
C ARG A 17 -7.24 16.20 15.19
N ARG A 18 -7.16 16.12 13.86
CA ARG A 18 -6.22 15.24 13.16
C ARG A 18 -4.77 15.65 13.37
N LEU A 19 -4.46 16.95 13.34
CA LEU A 19 -3.12 17.46 13.63
C LEU A 19 -2.71 17.20 15.08
N VAL A 20 -3.61 17.40 16.04
CA VAL A 20 -3.36 17.08 17.46
C VAL A 20 -3.12 15.58 17.67
N ALA A 21 -3.92 14.73 17.02
CA ALA A 21 -3.73 13.27 17.09
C ALA A 21 -2.39 12.83 16.49
N LEU A 22 -1.97 13.42 15.37
CA LEU A 22 -0.67 13.14 14.75
C LEU A 22 0.50 13.60 15.62
N LEU A 23 0.39 14.78 16.26
CA LEU A 23 1.42 15.26 17.19
C LEU A 23 1.54 14.37 18.43
N LEU A 24 0.41 13.93 19.00
CA LEU A 24 0.42 12.99 20.12
C LEU A 24 1.01 11.63 19.71
N ALA A 25 0.64 11.12 18.54
CA ALA A 25 1.21 9.88 18.01
C ALA A 25 2.73 9.99 17.82
N LEU A 26 3.22 11.10 17.26
CA LEU A 26 4.65 11.37 17.11
C LEU A 26 5.38 11.45 18.46
N LEU A 27 4.79 12.06 19.49
CA LEU A 27 5.37 12.09 20.83
C LEU A 27 5.44 10.70 21.46
N VAL A 28 4.40 9.89 21.31
CA VAL A 28 4.39 8.51 21.81
C VAL A 28 5.42 7.66 21.09
N ILE A 29 5.49 7.75 19.76
CA ILE A 29 6.50 7.04 18.95
C ILE A 29 7.91 7.49 19.33
N GLY A 30 8.14 8.79 19.47
CA GLY A 30 9.43 9.34 19.91
C GLY A 30 9.83 8.84 21.31
N GLY A 31 8.88 8.75 22.23
CA GLY A 31 9.10 8.19 23.58
C GLY A 31 9.46 6.70 23.55
N ILE A 32 8.76 5.91 22.73
CA ILE A 32 9.05 4.47 22.56
C ILE A 32 10.42 4.27 21.93
N VAL A 33 10.77 5.04 20.89
CA VAL A 33 12.08 4.97 20.24
C VAL A 33 13.19 5.37 21.21
N ALA A 34 13.01 6.43 22.00
CA ALA A 34 13.97 6.83 23.04
C ALA A 34 14.14 5.75 24.11
N ALA A 35 13.06 5.10 24.54
CA ALA A 35 13.11 4.00 25.51
C ALA A 35 13.83 2.76 24.95
N VAL A 36 13.57 2.38 23.69
CA VAL A 36 14.26 1.27 23.01
C VAL A 36 15.76 1.58 22.86
N ILE A 37 16.12 2.81 22.48
CA ILE A 37 17.51 3.25 22.38
C ILE A 37 18.18 3.24 23.77
N ALA A 38 17.48 3.62 24.83
CA ALA A 38 18.02 3.57 26.20
C ALA A 38 18.24 2.12 26.68
N LEU A 39 17.37 1.18 26.30
CA LEU A 39 17.54 -0.25 26.61
C LEU A 39 18.66 -0.91 25.79
N TRP A 40 18.98 -0.39 24.60
CA TRP A 40 20.01 -0.93 23.71
C TRP A 40 21.38 -0.22 23.84
N ARG A 41 21.52 0.73 24.76
CA ARG A 41 22.83 1.34 25.08
C ARG A 41 23.52 0.56 26.19
N PRO A 42 24.54 -0.27 25.90
CA PRO A 42 25.45 -0.74 26.91
C PRO A 42 26.30 0.45 27.38
N GLY A 43 26.23 0.75 28.68
CA GLY A 43 27.17 1.56 29.46
C GLY A 43 27.73 2.81 28.78
N GLN A 44 27.06 3.95 28.90
CA GLN A 44 27.72 5.25 28.82
C GLN A 44 28.09 5.71 30.23
N SER A 45 29.29 5.30 30.64
CA SER A 45 30.06 5.97 31.68
C SER A 45 30.41 7.39 31.22
N ALA A 46 30.50 8.30 32.19
CA ALA A 46 30.69 9.73 32.07
C ALA A 46 31.85 10.18 31.15
N PRO A 47 31.80 11.42 30.59
CA PRO A 47 32.86 11.95 29.74
C PRO A 47 34.09 12.36 30.56
N SER A 48 35.23 11.72 30.28
CA SER A 48 36.55 12.23 30.64
C SER A 48 37.06 13.13 29.51
N THR A 49 37.30 14.38 29.88
CA THR A 49 38.04 15.42 29.16
C THR A 49 39.46 14.98 28.83
N GLY A 50 39.92 15.27 27.60
CA GLY A 50 41.35 15.39 27.31
C GLY A 50 41.75 15.12 25.85
N GLY A 51 42.26 16.14 25.18
CA GLY A 51 43.31 15.98 24.15
C GLY A 51 42.98 16.34 22.70
N THR A 52 43.06 17.63 22.37
CA THR A 52 43.58 18.17 21.09
C THR A 52 45.01 17.63 20.85
N PRO A 53 45.65 17.65 19.63
CA PRO A 53 45.43 18.63 18.56
C PRO A 53 45.64 18.19 17.09
N SER A 54 45.44 19.18 16.20
CA SER A 54 46.17 19.45 14.94
C SER A 54 45.97 18.48 13.77
N ALA A 55 46.02 18.88 12.49
CA ALA A 55 46.19 20.14 11.77
C ALA A 55 45.85 19.78 10.29
N SER A 56 45.01 20.56 9.60
CA SER A 56 45.39 21.55 8.57
C SER A 56 45.61 21.03 7.13
N HIS A 57 45.25 21.93 6.20
CA HIS A 57 45.57 22.06 4.77
C HIS A 57 44.59 21.38 3.79
N SER A 58 43.77 22.09 3.00
CA SER A 58 43.99 23.15 1.97
C SER A 58 44.44 22.64 0.59
N ALA A 59 43.49 22.75 -0.35
CA ALA A 59 43.56 23.45 -1.64
C ALA A 59 44.19 22.83 -2.92
N SER A 60 43.54 23.24 -4.02
CA SER A 60 43.93 23.36 -5.44
C SER A 60 43.85 22.12 -6.34
N SER A 61 43.00 22.09 -7.38
CA SER A 61 42.99 22.84 -8.67
C SER A 61 44.19 22.56 -9.57
N SER A 62 43.92 22.05 -10.79
CA SER A 62 44.52 22.45 -12.09
C SER A 62 43.89 21.65 -13.24
N ALA A 63 43.30 22.35 -14.21
CA ALA A 63 43.11 21.92 -15.61
C ALA A 63 44.35 22.40 -16.43
N PRO A 64 44.35 22.51 -17.78
CA PRO A 64 43.72 21.78 -18.90
C PRO A 64 44.76 21.45 -20.02
N THR A 65 44.29 21.11 -21.24
CA THR A 65 44.82 21.52 -22.58
C THR A 65 45.21 20.38 -23.54
N ALA A 66 44.52 20.32 -24.69
CA ALA A 66 45.14 20.30 -26.04
C ALA A 66 44.08 20.40 -27.16
N ALA A 67 44.25 21.41 -28.02
CA ALA A 67 43.82 21.54 -29.42
C ALA A 67 45.10 21.94 -30.22
N PRO A 68 45.14 22.15 -31.56
CA PRO A 68 44.09 22.16 -32.62
C PRO A 68 44.56 21.56 -33.99
N SER A 69 43.88 21.95 -35.09
CA SER A 69 44.36 22.08 -36.50
C SER A 69 44.18 20.86 -37.41
N ASP A 70 43.82 20.92 -38.70
CA ASP A 70 43.21 21.92 -39.59
C ASP A 70 42.66 21.19 -40.83
N ALA A 71 41.76 21.83 -41.57
CA ALA A 71 41.12 21.36 -42.79
C ALA A 71 42.07 21.31 -44.03
N PRO A 72 41.69 20.65 -45.15
CA PRO A 72 40.82 21.32 -46.13
C PRO A 72 39.80 20.41 -46.88
N ALA A 73 38.78 21.06 -47.43
CA ALA A 73 37.81 20.55 -48.42
C ALA A 73 38.41 20.62 -49.86
N PRO A 74 37.82 20.05 -50.96
CA PRO A 74 36.41 20.28 -51.34
C PRO A 74 35.67 19.17 -52.17
N THR A 75 34.37 19.46 -52.40
CA THR A 75 33.53 19.14 -53.59
C THR A 75 32.62 17.90 -53.61
N GLU A 76 31.33 18.19 -53.39
CA GLU A 76 30.12 17.76 -54.10
C GLU A 76 29.46 16.37 -53.92
N GLN A 77 28.25 16.45 -53.34
CA GLN A 77 26.97 15.87 -53.77
C GLN A 77 26.89 14.37 -54.07
N THR A 78 26.19 13.63 -53.20
CA THR A 78 24.99 12.84 -53.56
C THR A 78 24.25 12.41 -52.29
N SER A 79 22.93 12.62 -52.31
CA SER A 79 21.94 12.30 -51.29
C SER A 79 21.92 10.83 -50.85
N SER A 80 21.73 10.56 -49.55
CA SER A 80 20.66 9.70 -49.03
C SER A 80 20.63 9.62 -47.50
N ALA A 81 19.45 9.94 -46.96
CA ALA A 81 18.81 9.39 -45.77
C ALA A 81 19.61 9.23 -44.45
N THR A 82 19.34 10.17 -43.55
CA THR A 82 19.51 10.09 -42.10
C THR A 82 18.86 8.83 -41.50
N GLU A 83 19.67 7.90 -41.00
CA GLU A 83 19.24 6.88 -40.03
C GLU A 83 19.56 7.39 -38.62
N PRO A 84 18.59 7.50 -37.69
CA PRO A 84 18.85 7.97 -36.34
C PRO A 84 19.72 6.97 -35.58
N ALA A 85 20.84 7.47 -35.03
CA ALA A 85 21.68 6.75 -34.10
C ALA A 85 20.85 6.13 -32.97
N ALA A 86 20.98 4.81 -32.79
CA ALA A 86 20.44 4.11 -31.64
C ALA A 86 21.10 4.67 -30.36
N SER A 87 20.33 5.45 -29.61
CA SER A 87 20.65 5.84 -28.23
C SER A 87 20.70 4.56 -27.37
N PRO A 88 21.67 4.39 -26.45
CA PRO A 88 21.71 3.20 -25.62
C PRO A 88 20.47 3.27 -24.72
N THR A 89 19.57 2.31 -24.90
CA THR A 89 18.47 2.10 -23.96
C THR A 89 19.11 1.84 -22.59
N PRO A 90 18.73 2.55 -21.51
CA PRO A 90 19.27 2.26 -20.19
C PRO A 90 18.98 0.80 -19.85
N GLU A 91 20.05 0.04 -19.66
CA GLU A 91 20.03 -1.35 -19.23
C GLU A 91 19.22 -1.43 -17.93
N ALA A 92 18.03 -2.04 -18.01
CA ALA A 92 17.19 -2.23 -16.85
C ALA A 92 17.93 -3.14 -15.88
N SER A 93 18.39 -2.58 -14.75
CA SER A 93 18.77 -3.36 -13.58
C SER A 93 17.68 -4.42 -13.35
N PRO A 94 18.00 -5.70 -13.12
CA PRO A 94 16.97 -6.73 -12.97
C PRO A 94 16.13 -6.41 -11.74
N GLY A 95 15.02 -5.71 -11.97
CA GLY A 95 14.02 -5.40 -10.96
C GLY A 95 13.28 -6.67 -10.56
N ILE A 96 12.81 -6.71 -9.32
CA ILE A 96 11.95 -7.79 -8.85
C ILE A 96 10.71 -7.84 -9.73
N ALA A 97 10.43 -9.00 -10.32
CA ALA A 97 9.30 -9.19 -11.22
C ALA A 97 7.96 -9.09 -10.49
N ALA A 98 6.89 -8.81 -11.23
CA ALA A 98 5.53 -8.91 -10.72
C ALA A 98 5.21 -10.37 -10.33
N CYS A 99 4.39 -10.55 -9.30
CA CYS A 99 3.94 -11.88 -8.89
C CYS A 99 3.12 -12.53 -10.01
N SER A 100 3.40 -13.80 -10.30
CA SER A 100 2.55 -14.60 -11.18
C SER A 100 1.27 -15.02 -10.45
N THR A 101 0.18 -15.18 -11.18
CA THR A 101 -1.10 -15.59 -10.58
C THR A 101 -1.03 -16.97 -9.94
N SER A 102 -0.22 -17.87 -10.47
CA SER A 102 0.02 -19.21 -9.91
C SER A 102 1.00 -19.22 -8.72
N GLY A 103 1.81 -18.16 -8.56
CA GLY A 103 2.80 -18.04 -7.48
C GLY A 103 2.26 -17.41 -6.21
N ILE A 104 0.98 -17.04 -6.18
CA ILE A 104 0.32 -16.42 -5.03
C ILE A 104 -0.93 -17.22 -4.67
N SER A 105 -1.02 -17.60 -3.40
CA SER A 105 -2.27 -18.07 -2.80
C SER A 105 -3.01 -16.91 -2.13
N VAL A 106 -4.32 -16.84 -2.36
CA VAL A 106 -5.22 -15.83 -1.78
C VAL A 106 -6.28 -16.56 -0.96
N LEU A 107 -6.47 -16.13 0.28
CA LEU A 107 -7.47 -16.69 1.19
C LEU A 107 -8.42 -15.60 1.70
N ALA A 108 -9.72 -15.89 1.63
CA ALA A 108 -10.77 -15.11 2.26
C ALA A 108 -10.85 -15.44 3.76
N VAL A 109 -10.74 -14.44 4.62
CA VAL A 109 -10.76 -14.64 6.08
C VAL A 109 -11.82 -13.76 6.72
N THR A 110 -12.58 -14.34 7.65
CA THR A 110 -13.45 -13.62 8.59
C THR A 110 -12.89 -13.74 10.01
N ASP A 111 -13.18 -12.80 10.90
CA ASP A 111 -12.69 -12.85 12.27
C ASP A 111 -13.42 -13.88 13.16
N LYS A 112 -14.59 -14.37 12.73
CA LYS A 112 -15.37 -15.42 13.39
C LYS A 112 -16.17 -16.21 12.35
N ASP A 113 -16.44 -17.48 12.64
CA ASP A 113 -17.35 -18.29 11.81
C ASP A 113 -18.82 -18.03 12.12
N SER A 114 -19.14 -17.36 13.25
CA SER A 114 -20.51 -17.00 13.57
C SER A 114 -20.62 -15.72 14.40
N TYR A 115 -21.67 -14.95 14.09
CA TYR A 115 -21.95 -13.63 14.63
C TYR A 115 -23.36 -13.58 15.20
N GLY A 116 -23.47 -13.18 16.46
CA GLY A 116 -24.75 -12.88 17.10
C GLY A 116 -25.38 -11.57 16.61
N ALA A 117 -26.51 -11.22 17.22
CA ALA A 117 -27.20 -9.96 16.92
C ALA A 117 -26.27 -8.75 17.16
N GLY A 118 -26.16 -7.88 16.15
CA GLY A 118 -25.35 -6.66 16.22
C GLY A 118 -23.84 -6.86 16.08
N GLU A 119 -23.33 -8.09 16.10
CA GLU A 119 -21.92 -8.35 15.76
C GLU A 119 -21.72 -8.18 14.25
N LEU A 120 -20.66 -7.46 13.87
CA LEU A 120 -20.34 -7.13 12.48
C LEU A 120 -19.14 -7.96 12.00
N PRO A 121 -19.25 -8.68 10.87
CA PRO A 121 -18.12 -9.40 10.30
C PRO A 121 -16.97 -8.49 9.90
N LYS A 122 -15.75 -8.89 10.28
CA LYS A 122 -14.50 -8.28 9.82
C LYS A 122 -13.88 -9.18 8.76
N LEU A 123 -13.78 -8.65 7.56
CA LEU A 123 -13.33 -9.35 6.36
C LEU A 123 -11.88 -8.98 6.08
N SER A 124 -11.07 -10.00 5.79
CA SER A 124 -9.64 -9.86 5.52
C SER A 124 -9.22 -10.72 4.32
N ILE A 125 -8.10 -10.36 3.73
CA ILE A 125 -7.39 -11.16 2.72
C ILE A 125 -6.06 -11.60 3.32
N THR A 126 -5.74 -12.88 3.18
CA THR A 126 -4.40 -13.40 3.43
C THR A 126 -3.75 -13.77 2.11
N LEU A 127 -2.53 -13.30 1.91
CA LEU A 127 -1.69 -13.57 0.75
C LEU A 127 -0.51 -14.45 1.16
N SER A 128 -0.18 -15.45 0.35
CA SER A 128 1.05 -16.21 0.50
C SER A 128 1.78 -16.31 -0.83
N ASN A 129 3.05 -15.91 -0.86
CA ASN A 129 3.92 -16.19 -1.99
C ASN A 129 4.36 -17.66 -1.91
N THR A 130 3.85 -18.49 -2.83
CA THR A 130 4.14 -19.93 -2.91
C THR A 130 5.29 -20.24 -3.85
N SER A 131 5.88 -19.23 -4.49
CA SER A 131 7.08 -19.38 -5.30
C SER A 131 8.36 -19.35 -4.46
N ASP A 132 9.48 -19.71 -5.10
CA ASP A 132 10.84 -19.72 -4.55
C ASP A 132 11.60 -18.40 -4.74
N HIS A 133 10.94 -17.37 -5.26
CA HIS A 133 11.53 -16.06 -5.53
C HIS A 133 10.68 -14.91 -4.99
N PRO A 134 11.29 -13.76 -4.64
CA PRO A 134 10.52 -12.57 -4.29
C PRO A 134 9.77 -12.03 -5.50
N CYS A 135 8.61 -11.41 -5.28
CA CYS A 135 7.82 -10.77 -6.33
C CYS A 135 7.10 -9.51 -5.83
N LEU A 136 6.68 -8.64 -6.75
CA LEU A 136 5.91 -7.43 -6.46
C LEU A 136 4.41 -7.65 -6.74
N ILE A 137 3.55 -7.23 -5.82
CA ILE A 137 2.10 -7.28 -5.98
C ILE A 137 1.46 -5.98 -5.50
N ASN A 138 0.50 -5.47 -6.25
CA ASN A 138 -0.35 -4.39 -5.81
C ASN A 138 -1.40 -4.93 -4.83
N VAL A 139 -1.30 -4.51 -3.58
CA VAL A 139 -2.26 -4.81 -2.51
C VAL A 139 -3.10 -3.60 -2.14
N GLY A 140 -3.11 -2.57 -2.98
CA GLY A 140 -3.94 -1.38 -2.78
C GLY A 140 -5.43 -1.66 -2.96
N THR A 141 -6.27 -0.84 -2.34
CA THR A 141 -7.74 -0.93 -2.42
C THR A 141 -8.28 -0.80 -3.84
N ALA A 142 -7.51 -0.25 -4.78
CA ALA A 142 -7.84 -0.21 -6.20
C ALA A 142 -7.89 -1.61 -6.86
N THR A 143 -7.22 -2.60 -6.29
CA THR A 143 -7.17 -3.98 -6.81
C THR A 143 -7.81 -5.00 -5.89
N GLN A 144 -8.29 -4.57 -4.71
CA GLN A 144 -8.98 -5.43 -3.75
C GLN A 144 -10.48 -5.46 -4.00
N SER A 145 -11.08 -6.65 -3.93
CA SER A 145 -12.53 -6.82 -3.92
C SER A 145 -12.93 -7.83 -2.86
N PHE A 146 -14.00 -7.54 -2.15
CA PHE A 146 -14.69 -8.44 -1.23
C PHE A 146 -16.13 -8.56 -1.70
N VAL A 147 -16.61 -9.79 -1.84
CA VAL A 147 -17.97 -10.10 -2.27
C VAL A 147 -18.60 -11.04 -1.26
N ILE A 148 -19.80 -10.71 -0.79
CA ILE A 148 -20.57 -11.55 0.13
C ILE A 148 -21.78 -12.08 -0.62
N THR A 149 -21.95 -13.40 -0.59
CA THR A 149 -23.08 -14.10 -1.21
C THR A 149 -23.84 -14.95 -0.20
N SER A 150 -25.09 -15.26 -0.52
CA SER A 150 -25.88 -16.32 0.13
C SER A 150 -26.65 -17.06 -0.95
N GLY A 151 -26.36 -18.36 -1.14
CA GLY A 151 -26.79 -19.08 -2.34
C GLY A 151 -26.22 -18.43 -3.61
N ALA A 152 -27.07 -18.19 -4.60
CA ALA A 152 -26.71 -17.49 -5.83
C ALA A 152 -26.73 -15.95 -5.72
N ASP A 153 -27.28 -15.42 -4.61
CA ASP A 153 -27.51 -13.99 -4.46
C ASP A 153 -26.26 -13.27 -3.96
N THR A 154 -25.82 -12.24 -4.70
CA THR A 154 -24.84 -11.28 -4.19
C THR A 154 -25.54 -10.29 -3.26
N TRP A 155 -25.09 -10.29 -2.01
CA TRP A 155 -25.59 -9.39 -0.97
C TRP A 155 -24.78 -8.11 -0.92
N TRP A 156 -23.46 -8.20 -0.98
CA TRP A 156 -22.62 -7.03 -0.79
C TRP A 156 -21.33 -7.11 -1.60
N ARG A 157 -20.85 -5.97 -2.11
CA ARG A 157 -19.55 -5.79 -2.74
C ARG A 157 -18.84 -4.59 -2.12
N SER A 158 -17.56 -4.74 -1.79
CA SER A 158 -16.73 -3.63 -1.30
C SER A 158 -16.58 -2.50 -2.33
N THR A 159 -16.70 -2.84 -3.61
CA THR A 159 -16.58 -1.89 -4.72
C THR A 159 -17.82 -1.05 -4.92
N ASP A 160 -18.98 -1.49 -4.40
CA ASP A 160 -20.20 -0.68 -4.47
C ASP A 160 -19.99 0.56 -3.60
N CYS A 161 -20.06 1.73 -4.23
CA CYS A 161 -19.92 3.03 -3.57
C CYS A 161 -18.50 3.33 -3.04
N GLN A 162 -17.49 2.61 -3.52
CA GLN A 162 -16.09 2.96 -3.26
C GLN A 162 -15.75 4.28 -3.97
N SER A 163 -15.28 5.28 -3.22
CA SER A 163 -14.92 6.59 -3.76
C SER A 163 -13.41 6.87 -3.76
N GLU A 164 -12.66 6.31 -2.81
CA GLU A 164 -11.24 6.63 -2.61
C GLU A 164 -10.42 5.33 -2.62
N SER A 165 -10.05 4.87 -3.83
CA SER A 165 -9.17 3.72 -4.01
C SER A 165 -7.73 4.17 -4.27
N SER A 166 -6.75 3.41 -3.77
CA SER A 166 -5.34 3.69 -3.99
C SER A 166 -4.58 2.41 -4.32
N ASP A 167 -3.52 2.54 -5.11
CA ASP A 167 -2.54 1.49 -5.31
C ASP A 167 -1.55 1.43 -4.15
N GLN A 168 -1.07 0.23 -3.86
CA GLN A 168 0.00 -0.01 -2.89
C GLN A 168 0.79 -1.23 -3.34
N VAL A 169 1.93 -1.01 -3.98
CA VAL A 169 2.82 -2.10 -4.39
C VAL A 169 3.70 -2.52 -3.22
N VAL A 170 3.69 -3.80 -2.91
CA VAL A 170 4.55 -4.41 -1.89
C VAL A 170 5.35 -5.54 -2.49
N GLN A 171 6.49 -5.82 -1.89
CA GLN A 171 7.28 -7.00 -2.19
C GLN A 171 6.87 -8.12 -1.22
N LEU A 172 6.62 -9.31 -1.77
CA LEU A 172 6.49 -10.54 -1.00
C LEU A 172 7.75 -11.38 -1.22
N ALA A 173 8.48 -11.69 -0.15
CA ALA A 173 9.57 -12.66 -0.20
C ALA A 173 9.03 -14.07 -0.48
N ALA A 174 9.90 -14.97 -0.94
CA ALA A 174 9.56 -16.38 -1.14
C ALA A 174 9.02 -16.99 0.18
N GLY A 175 7.90 -17.70 0.09
CA GLY A 175 7.24 -18.28 1.27
C GLY A 175 6.60 -17.28 2.23
N GLN A 176 6.65 -15.98 1.96
CA GLN A 176 6.09 -14.98 2.87
C GLN A 176 4.56 -15.00 2.84
N THR A 177 3.95 -15.03 4.02
CA THR A 177 2.51 -14.83 4.21
C THR A 177 2.25 -13.48 4.87
N VAL A 178 1.31 -12.70 4.32
CA VAL A 178 0.85 -11.43 4.89
C VAL A 178 -0.67 -11.40 4.92
N SER A 179 -1.24 -10.65 5.86
CA SER A 179 -2.69 -10.46 5.96
C SER A 179 -3.05 -8.98 5.96
N SER A 180 -4.30 -8.66 5.65
CA SER A 180 -4.85 -7.31 5.77
C SER A 180 -4.53 -6.71 7.14
N VAL A 181 -3.85 -5.57 7.17
CA VAL A 181 -3.54 -4.84 8.41
C VAL A 181 -4.80 -4.28 9.05
N THR A 182 -5.70 -3.75 8.22
CA THR A 182 -7.00 -3.24 8.64
C THR A 182 -8.09 -4.05 7.94
N PRO A 183 -8.93 -4.80 8.67
CA PRO A 183 -10.02 -5.54 8.06
C PRO A 183 -11.14 -4.61 7.59
N VAL A 184 -11.86 -5.02 6.56
CA VAL A 184 -13.07 -4.36 6.10
C VAL A 184 -14.24 -4.82 6.96
N VAL A 185 -14.96 -3.88 7.58
CA VAL A 185 -16.14 -4.21 8.40
C VAL A 185 -17.38 -4.19 7.51
N TRP A 186 -18.07 -5.32 7.38
CA TRP A 186 -19.37 -5.35 6.72
C TRP A 186 -20.48 -5.01 7.71
N ASP A 187 -21.29 -4.01 7.37
CA ASP A 187 -22.37 -3.49 8.20
C ASP A 187 -23.64 -4.35 8.19
N ARG A 188 -23.57 -5.57 7.63
CA ARG A 188 -24.70 -6.50 7.47
C ARG A 188 -25.84 -5.89 6.66
N THR A 189 -25.52 -5.09 5.64
CA THR A 189 -26.51 -4.56 4.71
C THR A 189 -26.24 -4.99 3.28
N ARG A 190 -27.29 -4.99 2.47
CA ARG A 190 -27.17 -5.20 1.03
C ARG A 190 -26.50 -4.00 0.36
N SER A 191 -25.69 -4.20 -0.67
CA SER A 191 -25.19 -3.10 -1.51
C SER A 191 -25.64 -3.20 -2.96
N SER A 192 -25.68 -2.03 -3.59
CA SER A 192 -25.65 -1.82 -5.03
C SER A 192 -25.09 -0.42 -5.31
N VAL A 193 -24.67 -0.15 -6.54
CA VAL A 193 -24.18 1.17 -6.97
C VAL A 193 -25.19 2.31 -6.76
N ASP A 194 -26.49 1.98 -6.69
CA ASP A 194 -27.57 2.98 -6.49
C ASP A 194 -27.86 3.28 -5.01
N THR A 195 -27.22 2.56 -4.08
CA THR A 195 -27.53 2.63 -2.64
C THR A 195 -26.47 3.37 -1.82
N CYS A 196 -25.64 4.20 -2.45
CA CYS A 196 -24.49 4.87 -1.80
C CYS A 196 -24.87 5.94 -0.77
N GLY A 197 -26.11 6.44 -0.80
CA GLY A 197 -26.59 7.47 0.11
C GLY A 197 -27.98 7.18 0.68
N SER A 198 -28.48 5.96 0.54
CA SER A 198 -29.82 5.56 0.94
C SER A 198 -29.78 4.46 2.00
N SER A 199 -30.94 4.20 2.62
CA SER A 199 -31.10 3.06 3.52
C SER A 199 -31.00 1.76 2.73
N ARG A 200 -30.26 0.80 3.28
CA ARG A 200 -30.02 -0.51 2.68
C ARG A 200 -30.76 -1.59 3.46
N PRO A 201 -31.34 -2.61 2.80
CA PRO A 201 -31.94 -3.74 3.48
C PRO A 201 -30.92 -4.45 4.39
N PRO A 202 -31.27 -4.77 5.64
CA PRO A 202 -30.43 -5.59 6.51
C PRO A 202 -30.35 -7.03 6.00
N ALA A 203 -29.20 -7.67 6.19
CA ALA A 203 -29.00 -9.09 5.90
C ALA A 203 -29.77 -9.97 6.90
N PRO A 204 -30.46 -11.02 6.45
CA PRO A 204 -31.15 -11.95 7.33
C PRO A 204 -30.15 -12.82 8.10
N SER A 205 -30.64 -13.58 9.10
CA SER A 205 -29.89 -14.70 9.64
C SER A 205 -29.73 -15.79 8.58
N GLY A 206 -28.61 -16.50 8.62
CA GLY A 206 -28.29 -17.51 7.61
C GLY A 206 -26.79 -17.65 7.38
N TYR A 207 -26.46 -18.46 6.38
CA TYR A 207 -25.09 -18.70 5.94
C TYR A 207 -24.73 -17.78 4.79
N PHE A 208 -23.51 -17.25 4.87
CA PHE A 208 -22.93 -16.36 3.89
C PHE A 208 -21.54 -16.85 3.51
N HIS A 209 -21.12 -16.53 2.30
CA HIS A 209 -19.79 -16.82 1.78
C HIS A 209 -19.08 -15.52 1.44
N LEU A 210 -17.86 -15.38 1.93
CA LEU A 210 -16.93 -14.33 1.55
C LEU A 210 -16.04 -14.83 0.41
N GLN A 211 -16.09 -14.15 -0.72
CA GLN A 211 -15.15 -14.30 -1.82
C GLN A 211 -14.28 -13.04 -1.88
N VAL A 212 -12.98 -13.21 -2.13
CA VAL A 212 -12.04 -12.09 -2.23
C VAL A 212 -11.17 -12.20 -3.47
N SER A 213 -10.71 -11.05 -3.95
CA SER A 213 -9.68 -10.96 -4.98
C SER A 213 -8.74 -9.79 -4.69
N ILE A 214 -7.48 -9.92 -5.08
CA ILE A 214 -6.46 -8.88 -4.93
C ILE A 214 -5.41 -8.99 -6.04
N GLY A 215 -4.97 -7.86 -6.59
CA GLY A 215 -3.97 -7.86 -7.66
C GLY A 215 -4.37 -8.68 -8.91
N GLY A 216 -5.68 -8.82 -9.17
CA GLY A 216 -6.20 -9.66 -10.26
C GLY A 216 -6.25 -11.16 -9.97
N ILE A 217 -5.90 -11.59 -8.74
CA ILE A 217 -5.92 -12.98 -8.31
C ILE A 217 -7.13 -13.19 -7.40
N GLN A 218 -7.96 -14.16 -7.75
CA GLN A 218 -9.13 -14.55 -6.94
C GLN A 218 -8.75 -15.67 -5.97
N ALA A 219 -9.31 -15.64 -4.76
CA ALA A 219 -9.22 -16.77 -3.85
C ALA A 219 -9.82 -18.04 -4.47
N ALA A 220 -9.14 -19.18 -4.24
CA ALA A 220 -9.60 -20.49 -4.70
C ALA A 220 -10.89 -20.92 -4.00
N ASP A 221 -10.95 -20.67 -2.68
CA ASP A 221 -12.08 -20.99 -1.82
C ASP A 221 -12.74 -19.74 -1.26
N THR A 222 -14.00 -19.90 -0.84
CA THR A 222 -14.74 -18.86 -0.10
C THR A 222 -14.67 -19.11 1.39
N GLY A 223 -14.66 -18.05 2.20
CA GLY A 223 -14.80 -18.12 3.65
C GLY A 223 -16.28 -18.16 4.04
N MET A 224 -16.76 -19.28 4.57
CA MET A 224 -18.14 -19.38 5.07
C MET A 224 -18.27 -18.82 6.48
N PHE A 225 -19.35 -18.09 6.76
CA PHE A 225 -19.71 -17.66 8.12
C PHE A 225 -21.23 -17.59 8.28
N GLN A 226 -21.70 -17.54 9.53
CA GLN A 226 -23.12 -17.52 9.87
C GLN A 226 -23.52 -16.25 10.63
N LEU A 227 -24.61 -15.60 10.18
CA LEU A 227 -25.33 -14.60 10.95
C LEU A 227 -26.46 -15.26 11.74
N ARG A 228 -26.50 -15.04 13.05
CA ARG A 228 -27.54 -15.53 13.97
C ARG A 228 -28.44 -14.40 14.45
#